data_AF-A0A7K0NXN5-F1
#
_entry.id   AF-A0A7K0NXN5-F1
#
_cell.length_a   1.000
_cell.length_b   1.000
_cell.length_c   1.000
_cell.angle_alpha   90.00
_cell.angle_beta   90.00
_cell.angle_gamma   90.00
#
_symmetry.space_group_name_H-M   'P 1'
#
loop_
_entity.id
_entity.type
_entity.pdbx_description
1 polymer ?
#
loop_
_entity_poly.entity_id
_entity_poly.type
_entity_poly.pdbx_seq_one_letter_code
_entity_poly.pdbx_strand_id
1 'polypeptide(L)'
;MRVLEGLFPQRLAAEWDSVGLICGEPSAPVRSILLAVDASEEVGHEAVTFGASLLVTHHPLFLSGVTSVAADTSKGRLIHRLIRSDVALFNAHTNADAAS
;
A
#
# COMPACT_ATOMS: atom_id res chain seq x y z
N MET A 1 -3.66 -0.93 11.61
CA MET A 1 -4.24 0.11 10.74
C MET A 1 -4.70 1.37 11.48
N ARG A 2 -5.37 1.29 12.65
CA ARG A 2 -5.84 2.47 13.43
C ARG A 2 -4.85 3.64 13.57
N VAL A 3 -3.55 3.36 13.76
CA VAL A 3 -2.52 4.41 13.84
C VAL A 3 -2.43 5.20 12.53
N LEU A 4 -2.37 4.51 11.38
CA LEU A 4 -2.35 5.15 10.06
C LEU A 4 -3.67 5.87 9.75
N GLU A 5 -4.81 5.34 10.19
CA GLU A 5 -6.11 6.03 10.05
C GLU A 5 -6.20 7.28 10.95
N GLY A 6 -5.48 7.30 12.07
CA GLY A 6 -5.35 8.48 12.93
C GLY A 6 -4.44 9.55 12.33
N LEU A 7 -3.32 9.13 11.72
CA LEU A 7 -2.36 10.01 11.05
C LEU A 7 -2.87 10.55 9.71
N PHE A 8 -3.51 9.69 8.92
CA PHE A 8 -4.02 10.00 7.57
C PHE A 8 -5.50 9.60 7.46
N PRO A 9 -6.42 10.31 8.14
CA PRO A 9 -7.83 9.95 8.12
C PRO A 9 -8.40 9.92 6.70
N GLN A 10 -9.13 8.85 6.34
CA GLN A 10 -9.72 8.71 5.00
C GLN A 10 -10.64 9.88 4.61
N ARG A 11 -11.32 10.50 5.59
CA ARG A 11 -12.17 11.69 5.37
C ARG A 11 -11.43 12.91 4.82
N LEU A 12 -10.09 12.93 4.87
CA LEU A 12 -9.27 14.01 4.32
C LEU A 12 -8.90 13.76 2.85
N ALA A 13 -9.15 12.55 2.33
CA ALA A 13 -8.89 12.26 0.92
C ALA A 13 -9.87 13.03 0.02
N ALA A 14 -9.41 13.40 -1.17
CA ALA A 14 -10.28 13.95 -2.20
C ALA A 14 -11.33 12.92 -2.66
N GLU A 15 -12.51 13.38 -3.09
CA GLU A 15 -13.64 12.49 -3.44
C GLU A 15 -13.32 11.46 -4.55
N TRP A 16 -12.37 11.78 -5.43
CA TRP A 16 -11.94 10.91 -6.52
C TRP A 16 -10.87 9.90 -6.12
N ASP A 17 -10.30 10.04 -4.93
CA ASP A 17 -9.11 9.29 -4.50
C ASP A 17 -9.49 7.96 -3.83
N SER A 18 -8.55 7.02 -3.81
CA SER A 18 -8.72 5.69 -3.25
C SER A 18 -7.53 5.33 -2.36
N VAL A 19 -7.66 5.65 -1.07
CA VAL A 19 -6.61 5.50 -0.05
C VAL A 19 -6.93 4.36 0.93
N GLY A 20 -5.90 3.83 1.60
CA GLY A 20 -6.03 2.79 2.63
C GLY A 20 -5.31 1.50 2.26
N LEU A 21 -5.75 0.38 2.86
CA LEU A 21 -5.16 -0.94 2.62
C LEU A 21 -5.51 -1.45 1.22
N ILE A 22 -4.50 -1.67 0.37
CA ILE A 22 -4.65 -2.19 -0.99
C ILE A 22 -4.61 -3.73 -0.98
N CYS A 23 -3.64 -4.33 -0.28
CA CYS A 23 -3.55 -5.78 -0.11
C CYS A 23 -2.86 -6.17 1.21
N GLY A 24 -3.03 -7.43 1.60
CA GLY A 24 -2.57 -7.97 2.87
C GLY A 24 -3.72 -8.19 3.86
N GLU A 25 -3.38 -8.71 5.04
CA GLU A 25 -4.34 -9.06 6.08
C GLU A 25 -4.44 -7.93 7.13
N PRO A 26 -5.60 -7.27 7.32
CA PRO A 26 -5.77 -6.20 8.32
C PRO A 26 -5.39 -6.59 9.75
N SER A 27 -5.54 -7.88 10.09
CA SER A 27 -5.23 -8.41 11.43
C SER A 27 -3.77 -8.87 11.59
N ALA A 28 -2.97 -8.86 10.53
CA ALA A 28 -1.58 -9.30 10.58
C ALA A 28 -0.72 -8.38 11.48
N PRO A 29 0.20 -8.94 12.27
CA PRO A 29 1.09 -8.16 13.12
C PRO A 29 2.11 -7.38 12.27
N VAL A 30 2.18 -6.06 12.45
CA VAL A 30 3.17 -5.21 11.79
C VAL A 30 4.39 -5.06 12.69
N ARG A 31 5.55 -5.57 12.27
CA ARG A 31 6.83 -5.48 13.01
C ARG A 31 7.80 -4.47 12.41
N SER A 32 7.70 -4.25 11.11
CA SER A 32 8.58 -3.39 10.31
C SER A 32 7.77 -2.74 9.21
N ILE A 33 8.10 -1.48 8.90
CA ILE A 33 7.43 -0.68 7.87
C ILE A 33 8.48 -0.15 6.91
N LEU A 34 8.25 -0.31 5.61
CA LEU A 34 8.98 0.41 4.55
C LEU A 34 8.10 1.54 4.03
N LEU A 35 8.66 2.75 3.90
CA LEU A 35 7.98 3.91 3.33
C LEU A 35 8.52 4.17 1.93
N ALA A 36 7.65 4.45 0.97
CA ALA A 36 8.04 4.81 -0.39
C ALA A 36 7.08 5.84 -1.00
N VAL A 37 7.52 6.51 -2.07
CA VAL A 37 6.62 7.39 -2.85
C VAL A 37 5.73 6.52 -3.74
N ASP A 38 6.33 5.66 -4.58
CA ASP A 38 5.64 4.82 -5.55
C ASP A 38 5.72 3.32 -5.22
N ALA A 39 4.67 2.58 -5.56
CA ALA A 39 4.65 1.13 -5.52
C ALA A 39 5.14 0.52 -6.85
N SER A 40 6.45 0.33 -7.00
CA SER A 40 7.06 -0.33 -8.17
C SER A 40 7.46 -1.78 -7.89
N GLU A 41 7.83 -2.54 -8.93
CA GLU A 41 8.34 -3.92 -8.75
C GLU A 41 9.64 -3.94 -7.92
N GLU A 42 10.50 -2.93 -8.12
CA GLU A 42 11.76 -2.75 -7.39
C GLU A 42 11.50 -2.44 -5.92
N VAL A 43 10.60 -1.50 -5.61
CA VAL A 43 10.20 -1.19 -4.23
C VAL A 43 9.55 -2.39 -3.56
N GLY A 44 8.75 -3.17 -4.31
CA GLY A 44 8.21 -4.43 -3.81
C GLY A 44 9.30 -5.45 -3.46
N HIS A 45 10.35 -5.54 -4.29
CA HIS A 45 11.49 -6.40 -4.01
C HIS A 45 12.30 -5.92 -2.80
N GLU A 46 12.49 -4.60 -2.67
CA GLU A 46 13.14 -3.98 -1.51
C GLU A 46 12.35 -4.27 -0.22
N ALA A 47 11.03 -4.10 -0.22
CA ALA A 47 10.17 -4.38 0.93
C ALA A 47 10.32 -5.83 1.42
N VAL A 48 10.30 -6.79 0.49
CA VAL A 48 10.50 -8.20 0.82
C VAL A 48 11.91 -8.46 1.35
N THR A 49 12.93 -7.90 0.72
CA THR A 49 14.34 -8.11 1.10
C THR A 49 14.65 -7.48 2.45
N PHE A 50 14.07 -6.31 2.74
CA PHE A 50 14.14 -5.65 4.03
C PHE A 50 13.40 -6.42 5.14
N GLY A 51 12.50 -7.34 4.78
CA GLY A 51 11.64 -8.04 5.73
C GLY A 51 10.55 -7.12 6.31
N ALA A 52 10.01 -6.21 5.50
CA ALA A 52 8.89 -5.36 5.88
C ALA A 52 7.64 -6.21 6.16
N SER A 53 6.88 -5.87 7.20
CA SER A 53 5.51 -6.40 7.36
C SER A 53 4.48 -5.55 6.61
N LEU A 54 4.82 -4.28 6.36
CA LEU A 54 3.95 -3.31 5.72
C LEU A 54 4.78 -2.37 4.83
N LEU A 55 4.38 -2.23 3.58
CA LEU A 55 4.80 -1.17 2.67
C LEU A 55 3.75 -0.06 2.69
N VAL A 56 4.16 1.17 3.00
CA VAL A 56 3.30 2.35 2.91
C VAL A 56 3.77 3.21 1.74
N THR A 57 2.87 3.51 0.81
CA THR A 57 3.19 4.38 -0.35
C THR A 57 2.37 5.65 -0.38
N HIS A 58 2.94 6.70 -0.96
CA HIS A 58 2.22 7.95 -1.18
C HIS A 58 1.31 7.89 -2.42
N HIS A 59 1.84 7.47 -3.57
CA HIS A 59 1.03 7.31 -4.78
C HIS A 59 0.29 5.96 -4.79
N PRO A 60 -1.00 5.95 -5.18
CA PRO A 60 -1.79 4.73 -5.21
C PRO A 60 -1.33 3.83 -6.35
N LEU A 61 -1.15 2.54 -6.05
CA LEU A 61 -0.90 1.53 -7.08
C LEU A 61 -2.08 1.45 -8.07
N PHE A 62 -3.31 1.60 -7.55
CA PHE A 62 -4.55 1.64 -8.31
C PHE A 62 -5.32 2.92 -7.97
N LEU A 63 -5.34 3.86 -8.91
CA LEU A 63 -6.12 5.10 -8.80
C LEU A 63 -7.62 4.88 -9.06
N SER A 64 -7.97 3.77 -9.69
CA SER A 64 -9.35 3.36 -9.99
C SER A 64 -9.51 1.85 -9.78
N GLY A 65 -10.76 1.40 -9.66
CA GLY A 65 -11.07 -0.02 -9.50
C GLY A 65 -10.51 -0.88 -10.64
N VAL A 66 -9.97 -2.05 -10.29
CA VAL A 66 -9.42 -3.02 -11.24
C VAL A 66 -10.23 -4.31 -11.24
N THR A 67 -10.36 -4.95 -12.40
CA THR A 67 -11.07 -6.22 -12.57
C THR A 67 -10.13 -7.43 -12.57
N SER A 68 -8.82 -7.22 -12.56
CA SER A 68 -7.80 -8.27 -12.56
C SER A 68 -6.53 -7.80 -11.85
N VAL A 69 -5.86 -8.75 -11.19
CA VAL A 69 -4.53 -8.60 -10.60
C VAL A 69 -3.58 -9.71 -11.07
N ALA A 70 -3.83 -10.26 -12.26
CA ALA A 70 -3.02 -11.34 -12.83
C ALA A 70 -1.53 -11.00 -12.85
N ALA A 71 -0.70 -11.99 -12.50
CA ALA A 71 0.76 -11.87 -12.39
C ALA A 71 1.50 -11.79 -13.74
N ASP A 72 0.80 -11.45 -14.82
CA ASP A 72 1.36 -11.16 -16.14
C ASP A 72 1.57 -9.64 -16.37
N THR A 73 0.98 -8.79 -15.52
CA THR A 73 1.22 -7.34 -15.49
C THR A 73 2.17 -6.95 -14.36
N SER A 74 2.83 -5.79 -14.46
CA SER A 74 3.72 -5.29 -13.39
C SER A 74 3.00 -5.09 -12.06
N LYS A 75 1.81 -4.46 -12.08
CA LYS A 75 1.01 -4.24 -10.87
C LYS A 75 0.55 -5.57 -10.26
N GLY A 76 0.11 -6.52 -11.09
CA GLY A 76 -0.29 -7.84 -10.62
C GLY A 76 0.89 -8.65 -10.05
N ARG A 77 2.06 -8.64 -10.70
CA ARG A 77 3.29 -9.26 -10.15
C ARG A 77 3.67 -8.67 -8.80
N LEU A 78 3.58 -7.35 -8.65
CA LEU A 78 3.83 -6.67 -7.38
C LEU A 78 2.86 -7.15 -6.30
N ILE A 79 1.55 -7.13 -6.56
CA ILE A 79 0.53 -7.61 -5.62
C ILE A 79 0.79 -9.07 -5.21
N HIS A 80 1.02 -9.95 -6.19
CA HIS A 80 1.30 -11.36 -5.93
C HIS A 80 2.59 -11.56 -5.12
N ARG A 81 3.63 -10.76 -5.36
CA ARG A 81 4.88 -10.80 -4.60
C ARG A 81 4.64 -10.41 -3.14
N LEU A 82 4.01 -9.26 -2.91
CA LEU A 82 3.74 -8.75 -1.57
C LEU A 82 2.89 -9.74 -0.76
N ILE A 83 1.80 -10.25 -1.35
CA ILE A 83 0.92 -11.24 -0.69
C ILE A 83 1.68 -12.53 -0.33
N ARG A 84 2.48 -13.09 -1.25
CA ARG A 84 3.22 -14.34 -1.00
C ARG A 84 4.35 -14.19 0.01
N SER A 85 4.77 -12.97 0.29
CA SER A 85 5.83 -12.65 1.23
C SER A 85 5.30 -12.06 2.53
N ASP A 86 3.98 -12.13 2.77
CA ASP A 86 3.31 -11.60 3.96
C ASP A 86 3.58 -10.09 4.19
N VAL A 87 3.74 -9.33 3.10
CA VAL A 87 3.90 -7.87 3.13
C VAL A 87 2.58 -7.22 2.73
N ALA A 88 1.98 -6.44 3.62
CA ALA A 88 0.81 -5.64 3.28
C ALA A 88 1.19 -4.37 2.50
N LEU A 89 0.27 -3.83 1.71
CA LEU A 89 0.42 -2.54 1.02
C LEU A 89 -0.67 -1.58 1.48
N PHE A 90 -0.27 -0.44 2.04
CA PHE A 90 -1.16 0.65 2.41
C PHE A 90 -0.81 1.92 1.63
N ASN A 91 -1.80 2.64 1.13
CA ASN A 91 -1.61 3.90 0.44
C ASN A 91 -2.16 5.08 1.24
N ALA A 92 -1.35 6.14 1.37
CA ALA A 92 -1.74 7.42 1.94
C ALA A 92 -1.39 8.53 0.93
N HIS A 93 -2.38 8.98 0.17
CA HIS A 93 -2.22 9.91 -0.95
C HIS A 93 -2.72 11.31 -0.53
N THR A 94 -3.86 11.76 -1.06
CA THR A 94 -4.37 13.11 -0.78
C THR A 94 -4.75 13.33 0.68
N ASN A 95 -5.10 12.26 1.42
CA ASN A 95 -5.30 12.33 2.87
C ASN A 95 -4.01 12.60 3.64
N ALA A 96 -2.86 12.19 3.12
CA ALA A 96 -1.57 12.52 3.70
C ALA A 96 -1.15 13.96 3.38
N ASP A 97 -1.47 14.45 2.17
CA ASP A 97 -1.22 15.85 1.80
C ASP A 97 -1.99 16.85 2.68
N ALA A 98 -3.20 16.47 3.09
CA ALA A 98 -4.09 17.31 3.90
C ALA A 98 -3.87 17.15 5.42
N ALA A 99 -3.11 16.16 5.87
CA ALA A 99 -2.84 15.92 7.29
C ALA A 99 -1.77 16.87 7.83
N SER A 100 -1.94 17.34 9.07
CA SER A 100 -1.06 18.30 9.77
C SER A 100 -0.66 17.84 11.15
#